data_AF-A0A9J6E3N0-F1
#
_entry.id   AF-A0A9J6E3N0-F1
#
_cell.length_a   1.000
_cell.length_b   1.000
_cell.length_c   1.000
_cell.angle_alpha   90.00
_cell.angle_beta   90.00
_cell.angle_gamma   90.00
#
_symmetry.space_group_name_H-M   'P 1'
#
loop_
_entity.id
_entity.type
_entity.pdbx_description
1 polymer ?
#
loop_
_entity_poly.entity_id
_entity_poly.type
_entity_poly.pdbx_seq_one_letter_code
_entity_poly.pdbx_strand_id
1 'polypeptide(L)'
;MKPLYDNSGGSALLFEARAGALRTLAYHRRFYTSADVARAICRICGTEEEITEHIVLRCADLCPGHLGGTTYSLALGFRGDAEKSTVVARVVYVTKQRLVQCRRRTRRQCRRADNVDV
;
A
#
# COMPACT_ATOMS: atom_id res chain seq x y z
N MET A 1 -24.61 -7.70 -11.43
CA MET A 1 -24.16 -7.63 -10.03
C MET A 1 -22.65 -7.84 -10.01
N LYS A 2 -21.83 -6.82 -9.72
CA LYS A 2 -20.38 -7.00 -9.53
C LYS A 2 -20.16 -7.50 -8.10
N PRO A 3 -19.34 -8.55 -7.88
CA PRO A 3 -19.12 -9.05 -6.53
C PRO A 3 -18.49 -7.96 -5.67
N LEU A 4 -18.93 -7.87 -4.40
CA LEU A 4 -18.42 -6.92 -3.40
C LEU A 4 -16.90 -7.10 -3.19
N TYR A 5 -16.42 -8.33 -3.43
CA TYR A 5 -15.02 -8.74 -3.40
C TYR A 5 -14.67 -9.42 -4.72
N ASP A 6 -13.76 -8.83 -5.50
CA ASP A 6 -12.99 -9.58 -6.48
C ASP A 6 -11.87 -10.29 -5.72
N ASN A 7 -11.69 -11.61 -5.89
CA ASN A 7 -10.61 -12.41 -5.29
C ASN A 7 -9.22 -12.06 -5.87
N SER A 8 -8.99 -10.79 -6.17
CA SER A 8 -7.74 -10.27 -6.70
C SER A 8 -6.72 -10.10 -5.58
N GLY A 9 -5.43 -10.17 -5.94
CA GLY A 9 -4.36 -9.86 -4.99
C GLY A 9 -4.46 -8.44 -4.43
N GLY A 10 -5.06 -7.50 -5.16
CA GLY A 10 -5.34 -6.16 -4.67
C GLY A 10 -6.36 -6.13 -3.54
N SER A 11 -7.40 -6.97 -3.61
CA SER A 11 -8.38 -7.11 -2.51
C SER A 11 -7.78 -7.72 -1.25
N ALA A 12 -6.92 -8.73 -1.39
CA ALA A 12 -6.19 -9.30 -0.25
C ALA A 12 -5.28 -8.25 0.42
N LEU A 13 -4.55 -7.45 -0.37
CA LEU A 13 -3.71 -6.38 0.19
C LEU A 13 -4.54 -5.26 0.82
N LEU A 14 -5.69 -4.92 0.24
CA LEU A 14 -6.61 -3.94 0.82
C LEU A 14 -7.19 -4.45 2.15
N PHE A 15 -7.50 -5.73 2.26
CA PHE A 15 -7.89 -6.36 3.51
C PHE A 15 -6.81 -6.21 4.58
N GLU A 16 -5.57 -6.56 4.26
CA GLU A 16 -4.43 -6.38 5.18
C GLU A 16 -4.28 -4.92 5.62
N ALA A 17 -4.43 -3.96 4.69
CA ALA A 17 -4.36 -2.54 5.00
C ALA A 17 -5.48 -2.09 5.96
N ARG A 18 -6.71 -2.56 5.76
CA ARG A 18 -7.85 -2.30 6.67
C ARG A 18 -7.65 -2.90 8.04
N ALA A 19 -7.06 -4.10 8.11
CA ALA A 19 -6.79 -4.80 9.36
C ALA A 19 -5.54 -4.25 10.09
N GLY A 20 -4.82 -3.28 9.53
CA GLY A 20 -3.55 -2.81 10.09
C GLY A 20 -2.43 -3.86 10.04
N ALA A 21 -2.56 -4.87 9.17
CA ALA A 21 -1.65 -6.01 9.04
C ALA A 21 -0.83 -5.96 7.72
N LEU A 22 -0.91 -4.87 6.96
CA LEU A 22 -0.08 -4.69 5.76
C LEU A 22 1.40 -4.69 6.17
N ARG A 23 2.18 -5.59 5.55
CA ARG A 23 3.58 -5.86 5.89
C ARG A 23 4.55 -4.79 5.35
N THR A 24 4.38 -3.56 5.79
CA THR A 24 5.32 -2.46 5.53
C THR A 24 6.56 -2.58 6.42
N LEU A 25 7.64 -1.85 6.15
CA LEU A 25 8.81 -1.86 7.04
C LEU A 25 8.47 -1.35 8.44
N ALA A 26 7.60 -0.34 8.57
CA ALA A 26 7.13 0.11 9.88
C ALA A 26 6.39 -0.99 10.66
N TYR A 27 5.65 -1.87 9.97
CA TYR A 27 5.08 -3.07 10.58
C TYR A 27 6.17 -4.06 11.03
N HIS A 28 7.15 -4.32 10.16
CA HIS A 28 8.27 -5.23 10.45
C HIS A 28 9.17 -4.75 11.60
N ARG A 29 9.29 -3.44 11.83
CA ARG A 29 10.04 -2.85 12.94
C ARG A 29 9.59 -3.32 14.32
N ARG A 30 8.35 -3.84 14.45
CA ARG A 30 7.84 -4.43 15.69
C ARG A 30 8.48 -5.79 16.02
N PHE A 31 9.07 -6.46 15.03
CA PHE A 31 9.54 -7.85 15.15
C PHE A 31 11.01 -8.03 14.78
N TYR A 32 11.60 -7.09 14.03
CA TYR A 32 12.97 -7.19 13.52
C TYR A 32 13.77 -5.92 13.82
N THR A 33 15.07 -6.09 14.07
CA THR A 33 15.99 -5.03 14.50
C THR A 33 17.10 -4.72 13.50
N SER A 34 17.05 -5.26 12.28
CA SER A 34 18.04 -4.93 11.25
C SER A 34 18.00 -3.42 10.93
N ALA A 35 19.16 -2.84 10.61
CA ALA A 35 19.30 -1.41 10.40
C ALA A 35 18.32 -0.87 9.33
N ASP A 36 18.13 -1.62 8.25
CA ASP A 36 17.20 -1.26 7.17
C ASP A 36 15.74 -1.23 7.63
N VAL A 37 15.34 -2.19 8.46
CA VAL A 37 13.98 -2.25 9.02
C VAL A 37 13.79 -1.18 10.10
N ALA A 38 14.82 -0.90 10.91
CA ALA A 38 14.78 0.09 11.97
C ALA A 38 14.56 1.51 11.44
N ARG A 39 15.17 1.86 10.29
CA ARG A 39 14.94 3.14 9.60
C ARG A 39 13.55 3.22 8.97
N ALA A 40 12.98 2.07 8.61
CA ALA A 40 11.66 1.93 8.00
C ALA A 40 11.41 2.86 6.80
N ILE A 41 12.44 3.23 6.03
CA ILE A 41 12.30 4.13 4.87
C ILE A 41 11.61 3.40 3.72
N CYS A 42 10.68 4.08 3.04
CA CYS A 42 9.91 3.56 1.93
C CYS A 42 10.83 2.95 0.88
N ARG A 43 10.68 1.65 0.63
CA ARG A 43 11.48 0.93 -0.37
C ARG A 43 11.15 1.35 -1.80
N ILE A 44 10.06 2.09 -2.00
CA ILE A 44 9.65 2.55 -3.33
C ILE A 44 10.32 3.88 -3.67
N CYS A 45 10.20 4.88 -2.80
CA CYS A 45 10.69 6.24 -3.06
C CYS A 45 11.95 6.64 -2.30
N GLY A 46 12.31 5.92 -1.23
CA GLY A 46 13.53 6.17 -0.47
C GLY A 46 13.52 7.43 0.41
N THR A 47 12.41 8.16 0.50
CA THR A 47 12.36 9.47 1.17
C THR A 47 11.59 9.49 2.48
N GLU A 48 10.42 8.85 2.52
CA GLU A 48 9.48 8.90 3.65
C GLU A 48 9.43 7.57 4.40
N GLU A 49 8.84 7.55 5.60
CA GLU A 49 8.60 6.30 6.32
C GLU A 49 7.61 5.39 5.57
N GLU A 50 7.94 4.11 5.48
CA GLU A 50 7.11 3.06 4.88
C GLU A 50 5.98 2.64 5.81
N ILE A 51 4.96 3.49 5.87
CA ILE A 51 3.69 3.22 6.53
C ILE A 51 2.58 3.01 5.49
N THR A 52 1.49 2.36 5.89
CA THR A 52 0.34 2.09 5.00
C THR A 52 -0.22 3.38 4.39
N GLU A 53 -0.36 4.44 5.19
CA GLU A 53 -0.87 5.74 4.71
C GLU A 53 0.03 6.33 3.61
N HIS A 54 1.36 6.25 3.76
CA HIS A 54 2.29 6.72 2.75
C HIS A 54 2.09 5.96 1.43
N ILE A 55 2.01 4.62 1.47
CA ILE A 55 1.79 3.80 0.26
C ILE A 55 0.45 4.16 -0.40
N VAL A 56 -0.61 4.30 0.39
CA VAL A 56 -1.97 4.54 -0.10
C VAL A 56 -2.14 5.95 -0.67
N LEU A 57 -1.62 6.98 0.01
CA LEU A 57 -1.90 8.38 -0.32
C LEU A 57 -0.70 9.16 -0.87
N ARG A 58 0.51 8.96 -0.33
CA ARG A 58 1.60 9.94 -0.43
C ARG A 58 2.76 9.54 -1.35
N CYS A 59 2.99 8.25 -1.58
CA CYS A 59 4.12 7.78 -2.36
C CYS A 59 4.00 8.23 -3.83
N ALA A 60 4.82 9.19 -4.25
CA ALA A 60 4.79 9.78 -5.59
C ALA A 60 5.26 8.79 -6.68
N ASP A 61 6.12 7.84 -6.30
CA ASP A 61 6.70 6.84 -7.20
C ASP A 61 5.78 5.63 -7.46
N LEU A 62 4.55 5.67 -6.93
CA LEU A 62 3.50 4.71 -7.24
C LEU A 62 2.53 5.29 -8.28
N CYS A 63 2.25 4.49 -9.31
CA CYS A 63 1.32 4.76 -10.39
C CYS A 63 0.21 3.68 -10.40
N PRO A 64 -1.07 4.05 -10.39
CA PRO A 64 -1.60 5.42 -10.49
C PRO A 64 -1.32 6.28 -9.26
N GLY A 65 -1.21 7.59 -9.49
CA GLY A 65 -1.19 8.57 -8.42
C GLY A 65 -2.45 8.47 -7.55
N HIS A 66 -2.33 8.86 -6.29
CA HIS A 66 -3.50 8.99 -5.42
C HIS A 66 -4.49 10.01 -5.98
N LEU A 67 -5.79 9.79 -5.75
CA LEU A 67 -6.82 10.75 -6.13
C LEU A 67 -6.88 11.87 -5.10
N GLY A 68 -6.32 13.03 -5.44
CA GLY A 68 -6.25 14.19 -4.55
C GLY A 68 -7.58 14.56 -3.91
N GLY A 69 -7.53 15.02 -2.66
CA GLY A 69 -8.71 15.37 -1.86
C GLY A 69 -9.43 14.18 -1.22
N THR A 70 -8.88 12.95 -1.31
CA THR A 70 -9.48 11.78 -0.67
C THR A 70 -8.76 11.43 0.64
N THR A 71 -9.55 11.12 1.67
CA THR A 71 -9.03 10.79 3.00
C THR A 71 -8.49 9.36 3.04
N TYR A 72 -7.63 9.06 4.03
CA TYR A 72 -7.13 7.70 4.24
C TYR A 72 -8.28 6.69 4.43
N SER A 73 -9.30 7.04 5.21
CA SER A 73 -10.47 6.20 5.44
C SER A 73 -11.23 5.90 4.15
N LEU A 74 -11.46 6.92 3.32
CA LEU A 74 -12.11 6.77 2.02
C LEU A 74 -11.27 5.91 1.06
N ALA A 75 -9.94 6.07 1.09
CA ALA A 75 -9.02 5.28 0.28
C ALA A 75 -8.99 3.80 0.67
N LEU A 76 -9.19 3.50 1.94
CA LEU A 76 -9.45 2.15 2.43
C LEU A 76 -10.88 1.68 2.14
N GLY A 77 -11.76 2.54 1.64
CA GLY A 77 -13.14 2.21 1.28
C GLY A 77 -14.11 2.19 2.46
N PHE A 78 -13.76 2.81 3.58
CA PHE A 78 -14.75 3.18 4.59
C PHE A 78 -15.58 4.35 4.03
N ARG A 79 -16.89 4.28 4.18
CA ARG A 79 -17.83 5.26 3.63
C ARG A 79 -18.39 6.13 4.74
N GLY A 80 -18.47 7.43 4.50
CA GLY A 80 -19.45 8.27 5.16
C GLY A 80 -20.76 8.26 4.37
N ASP A 81 -21.78 8.92 4.90
CA ASP A 81 -23.08 9.03 4.24
C ASP A 81 -23.06 9.95 3.01
N ALA A 82 -22.01 10.77 2.86
CA ALA A 82 -21.90 11.81 1.85
C ALA A 82 -21.33 11.33 0.50
N GLU A 83 -20.51 10.26 0.47
CA GLU A 83 -19.79 9.89 -0.74
C GLU A 83 -20.57 8.96 -1.67
N LYS A 84 -20.70 9.38 -2.94
CA LYS A 84 -21.29 8.55 -3.99
C LYS A 84 -20.52 7.24 -4.15
N SER A 85 -21.28 6.15 -4.27
CA SER A 85 -20.74 4.79 -4.40
C SER A 85 -19.71 4.60 -5.53
N THR A 86 -19.89 5.33 -6.63
CA THR A 86 -18.99 5.32 -7.79
C THR A 86 -17.64 5.96 -7.49
N VAL A 87 -17.61 7.04 -6.70
CA VAL A 87 -16.38 7.70 -6.27
C VAL A 87 -15.57 6.74 -5.38
N VAL A 88 -16.21 6.18 -4.36
CA VAL A 88 -15.59 5.20 -3.45
C VAL A 88 -14.98 4.03 -4.24
N ALA A 89 -15.72 3.48 -5.20
CA ALA A 89 -15.24 2.39 -6.04
C ALA A 89 -13.98 2.76 -6.83
N ARG A 90 -13.92 3.98 -7.39
CA ARG A 90 -12.75 4.48 -8.12
C ARG A 90 -11.54 4.69 -7.21
N VAL A 91 -11.74 5.27 -6.02
CA VAL A 91 -10.66 5.48 -5.04
C VAL A 91 -10.11 4.13 -4.58
N VAL A 92 -10.99 3.19 -4.20
CA VAL A 92 -10.58 1.84 -3.79
C VAL A 92 -9.83 1.11 -4.90
N TYR A 93 -10.26 1.26 -6.16
CA TYR A 93 -9.55 0.69 -7.30
C TYR A 93 -8.11 1.23 -7.39
N VAL A 94 -7.92 2.55 -7.28
CA VAL A 94 -6.59 3.18 -7.27
C VAL A 94 -5.74 2.66 -6.11
N THR A 95 -6.31 2.57 -4.90
CA THR A 95 -5.63 2.00 -3.72
C THR A 95 -5.14 0.58 -3.99
N LYS A 96 -6.00 -0.29 -4.55
CA LYS A 96 -5.62 -1.68 -4.89
C LYS A 96 -4.43 -1.70 -5.86
N GLN A 97 -4.42 -0.85 -6.88
CA GLN A 97 -3.32 -0.79 -7.85
C GLN A 97 -2.00 -0.37 -7.18
N ARG A 98 -2.04 0.68 -6.34
CA ARG A 98 -0.87 1.17 -5.60
C ARG A 98 -0.29 0.10 -4.67
N LEU A 99 -1.14 -0.61 -3.92
CA LEU A 99 -0.73 -1.70 -3.05
C LEU A 99 -0.08 -2.86 -3.83
N VAL A 100 -0.70 -3.27 -4.95
CA VAL A 100 -0.15 -4.33 -5.81
C VAL A 100 1.20 -3.92 -6.39
N GLN A 101 1.33 -2.69 -6.86
CA GLN A 101 2.59 -2.19 -7.40
C GLN A 101 3.69 -2.13 -6.34
N CYS A 102 3.37 -1.62 -5.14
CA CYS A 102 4.28 -1.61 -4.00
C CYS A 102 4.77 -3.03 -3.69
N ARG A 103 3.85 -4.01 -3.57
CA ARG A 103 4.17 -5.42 -3.31
C ARG A 103 5.06 -6.02 -4.39
N ARG A 104 4.84 -5.69 -5.67
CA ARG A 104 5.66 -6.17 -6.79
C ARG A 104 7.07 -5.58 -6.75
N ARG A 105 7.21 -4.28 -6.50
CA ARG A 105 8.50 -3.59 -6.48
C ARG A 105 9.36 -4.03 -5.29
N THR A 106 8.79 -4.13 -4.10
CA THR A 106 9.53 -4.58 -2.90
C THR A 106 10.01 -6.03 -3.02
N ARG A 107 9.19 -6.94 -3.55
CA ARG A 107 9.62 -8.33 -3.82
C ARG A 107 10.75 -8.43 -4.85
N ARG A 108 10.79 -7.54 -5.85
CA ARG A 108 11.88 -7.49 -6.84
C ARG A 108 13.17 -6.93 -6.24
N GLN A 109 13.08 -5.99 -5.31
CA GLN A 109 14.25 -5.44 -4.62
C GLN A 109 14.88 -6.48 -3.68
N CYS A 110 14.09 -7.27 -2.94
CA CYS A 110 14.64 -8.40 -2.17
C CYS A 110 15.41 -9.38 -3.07
N ARG A 111 14.84 -9.79 -4.21
CA ARG A 111 15.52 -10.70 -5.17
C ARG A 111 16.80 -10.14 -5.80
N ARG A 112 16.99 -8.82 -5.81
CA ARG A 112 18.23 -8.20 -6.32
C ARG A 112 19.30 -8.12 -5.25
N ALA A 113 18.93 -7.92 -3.99
CA ALA A 113 19.87 -7.94 -2.88
C ALA A 113 20.53 -9.32 -2.71
N ASP A 114 19.81 -10.40 -3.01
CA ASP A 114 20.34 -11.78 -2.96
C ASP A 114 21.31 -12.14 -4.11
N ASN A 115 21.51 -11.25 -5.09
CA ASN A 115 22.31 -11.50 -6.31
C ASN A 115 23.57 -10.61 -6.40
N VAL A 116 23.91 -9.86 -5.35
CA VAL A 116 25.11 -9.02 -5.28
C VAL A 116 26.02 -9.59 -4.19
N ASP A 117 26.49 -10.82 -4.39
CA ASP A 117 27.56 -11.47 -3.64
C ASP A 117 28.16 -12.58 -4.53
N VAL A 118 28.97 -12.18 -5.54
CA VAL A 118 29.98 -13.01 -6.24
C VAL A 118 31.17 -12.14 -6.58
#